data_AF-A0A1J3DTU3-F1
#
_entry.id   AF-A0A1J3DTU3-F1
#
_cell.length_a   1.000
_cell.length_b   1.000
_cell.length_c   1.000
_cell.angle_alpha   90.00
_cell.angle_beta   90.00
_cell.angle_gamma   90.00
#
_symmetry.space_group_name_H-M   'P 1'
#
loop_
_entity.id
_entity.type
_entity.pdbx_description
1 polymer ?
#
loop_
_entity_poly.entity_id
_entity_poly.type
_entity_poly.pdbx_seq_one_letter_code
_entity_poly.pdbx_strand_id
1 'polypeptide(L)'
;SIAFLLFLGGVLYLYKRKKYAEVLEQWEKEYSPQRYSFKNLYRATKGFRESQLLGAGGFGKVYKGELPSGTQVAVKRVYHDAG
;
A
#
# COMPACT_ATOMS: atom_id res chain seq x y z
N SER A 1 -6.22 40.11 5.17
CA SER A 1 -7.39 39.82 4.31
C SER A 1 -7.61 38.32 4.25
N ILE A 2 -8.85 37.85 4.38
CA ILE A 2 -9.21 36.42 4.29
C ILE A 2 -8.72 35.80 2.97
N ALA A 3 -8.74 36.58 1.87
CA ALA A 3 -8.24 36.13 0.57
C ALA A 3 -6.75 35.73 0.58
N PHE A 4 -5.92 36.44 1.35
CA PHE A 4 -4.49 36.13 1.46
C PHE A 4 -4.24 34.80 2.20
N LEU A 5 -5.00 34.53 3.27
CA LEU A 5 -4.90 33.27 4.00
C LEU A 5 -5.35 32.07 3.16
N LEU A 6 -6.43 32.23 2.39
CA LEU A 6 -6.89 31.20 1.44
C LEU A 6 -5.86 30.95 0.35
N PHE A 7 -5.25 32.00 -0.20
CA PHE A 7 -4.19 31.89 -1.21
C PHE A 7 -2.96 31.16 -0.66
N LEU A 8 -2.42 31.61 0.48
CA LEU A 8 -1.25 30.98 1.10
C LEU A 8 -1.54 29.52 1.50
N GLY A 9 -2.71 29.26 2.08
CA GLY A 9 -3.15 27.91 2.42
C GLY A 9 -3.26 27.01 1.18
N GLY A 10 -3.81 27.54 0.08
CA GLY A 10 -3.88 26.85 -1.21
C GLY A 10 -2.49 26.52 -1.78
N VAL A 11 -1.55 27.47 -1.77
CA VAL A 11 -0.17 27.25 -2.23
C VAL A 11 0.52 26.17 -1.38
N LEU A 12 0.41 26.24 -0.05
CA LEU A 12 0.99 25.25 0.86
C LEU A 12 0.37 23.86 0.66
N TYR A 13 -0.94 23.79 0.44
CA TYR A 13 -1.64 22.54 0.14
C TYR A 13 -1.13 21.91 -1.16
N LEU A 14 -1.01 22.71 -2.24
CA LEU A 14 -0.47 22.23 -3.52
C LEU A 14 0.99 21.80 -3.41
N TYR A 15 1.82 22.54 -2.66
CA TYR A 15 3.19 22.17 -2.37
C TYR A 15 3.28 20.83 -1.63
N LYS A 16 2.50 20.64 -0.56
CA LYS A 16 2.44 19.35 0.15
C LYS A 16 1.98 18.23 -0.76
N ARG A 17 0.92 18.45 -1.55
CA ARG A 17 0.39 17.45 -2.49
C ARG A 17 1.45 16.99 -3.51
N LYS A 18 2.28 17.91 -4.02
CA LYS A 18 3.40 17.56 -4.92
C LYS A 18 4.55 16.88 -4.19
N LYS A 19 4.94 17.36 -2.99
CA LYS A 19 6.06 16.80 -2.21
C LYS A 19 5.81 15.37 -1.75
N TYR A 20 4.56 15.04 -1.39
CA TYR A 20 4.14 13.70 -0.96
C TYR A 20 3.42 12.92 -2.08
N ALA A 21 3.50 13.38 -3.33
CA ALA A 21 3.03 12.57 -4.45
C ALA A 21 3.90 11.32 -4.54
N GLU A 22 3.25 10.16 -4.51
CA GLU A 22 3.92 8.87 -4.63
C GLU A 22 4.56 8.76 -6.03
N VAL A 23 5.84 8.40 -6.08
CA VAL A 23 6.56 8.20 -7.34
C VAL A 23 6.26 6.79 -7.84
N LEU A 24 5.58 6.69 -8.98
CA LEU A 24 5.38 5.41 -9.67
C LEU A 24 6.75 4.87 -10.13
N GLU A 25 7.03 3.62 -9.78
CA GLU A 25 8.24 2.94 -10.25
C GLU A 25 8.12 2.60 -11.74
N GLN A 26 9.26 2.42 -12.41
CA GLN A 26 9.28 2.15 -13.85
C GLN A 26 8.53 0.85 -14.22
N TRP A 27 8.63 -0.18 -13.39
CA TRP A 27 7.92 -1.45 -13.59
C TRP A 27 6.39 -1.28 -13.51
N GLU A 28 5.88 -0.28 -12.79
CA GLU A 28 4.43 0.00 -12.70
C GLU A 28 3.87 0.71 -13.92
N LYS A 29 4.75 1.26 -14.77
CA LYS A 29 4.35 1.80 -16.07
C LYS A 29 4.23 0.69 -17.11
N GLU A 30 5.02 -0.37 -16.95
CA GLU A 30 5.06 -1.51 -17.87
C GLU A 30 4.00 -2.55 -17.55
N TYR A 31 3.72 -2.78 -16.26
CA TYR A 31 2.65 -3.66 -15.79
C TYR A 31 1.50 -2.84 -15.22
N SER A 32 0.27 -3.15 -15.62
CA SER A 32 -0.94 -2.48 -15.12
C SER A 32 -0.90 -2.34 -13.58
N PRO A 33 -1.20 -1.15 -13.01
CA PRO A 33 -0.90 -0.85 -11.62
C PRO A 33 -1.82 -1.67 -10.69
N GLN A 34 -1.37 -2.86 -10.30
CA GLN A 34 -2.00 -3.65 -9.25
C GLN A 34 -1.39 -3.29 -7.89
N ARG A 35 -1.38 -2.00 -7.56
CA ARG A 35 -1.02 -1.56 -6.20
C ARG A 35 -2.20 -1.86 -5.27
N TYR A 36 -1.95 -2.71 -4.29
CA TYR A 36 -2.89 -2.93 -3.20
C TYR A 36 -2.44 -2.14 -1.97
N SER A 37 -3.34 -1.29 -1.45
CA SER A 37 -3.08 -0.66 -0.16
C SER A 37 -2.90 -1.72 0.93
N PHE A 38 -2.08 -1.43 1.94
CA PHE A 38 -1.92 -2.30 3.11
C PHE A 38 -3.28 -2.64 3.74
N LYS A 39 -4.20 -1.67 3.81
CA LYS A 39 -5.57 -1.87 4.32
C LYS A 39 -6.34 -2.92 3.53
N ASN A 40 -6.20 -2.94 2.20
CA ASN A 40 -6.84 -3.95 1.36
C ASN A 40 -6.24 -5.34 1.60
N LEU A 41 -4.91 -5.45 1.66
CA LEU A 41 -4.23 -6.72 1.96
C LEU A 41 -4.54 -7.22 3.38
N TYR A 42 -4.61 -6.32 4.35
CA TYR A 42 -5.01 -6.63 5.72
C TYR A 42 -6.43 -7.22 5.75
N ARG A 43 -7.39 -6.60 5.04
CA ARG A 43 -8.75 -7.15 4.94
C ARG A 43 -8.77 -8.50 4.24
N ALA A 44 -8.09 -8.61 3.10
CA ALA A 44 -8.04 -9.84 2.31
C ALA A 44 -7.51 -11.03 3.12
N THR A 45 -6.51 -10.80 3.99
CA THR A 45 -5.88 -11.81 4.86
C THR A 45 -6.52 -11.93 6.25
N LYS A 46 -7.69 -11.29 6.46
CA LYS A 46 -8.40 -11.23 7.76
C LYS A 46 -7.54 -10.69 8.91
N GLY A 47 -6.59 -9.82 8.59
CA GLY A 47 -5.64 -9.20 9.51
C GLY A 47 -4.34 -9.99 9.67
N PHE A 48 -3.89 -10.70 8.64
CA PHE A 48 -2.73 -11.60 8.70
C PHE A 48 -2.83 -12.63 9.83
N ARG A 49 -4.04 -13.17 10.05
CA ARG A 49 -4.28 -14.20 11.08
C ARG A 49 -3.49 -15.47 10.77
N GLU A 50 -3.01 -16.14 11.81
CA GLU A 50 -2.29 -17.42 11.67
C GLU A 50 -3.15 -18.50 11.00
N SER A 51 -4.48 -18.46 11.13
CA SER A 51 -5.38 -19.36 10.41
C SER A 51 -5.38 -19.17 8.89
N GLN A 52 -4.79 -18.07 8.39
CA GLN A 52 -4.57 -17.84 6.97
C GLN A 52 -3.11 -18.11 6.56
N LEU A 53 -2.22 -18.54 7.47
CA LEU A 53 -0.83 -18.81 7.14
C LEU A 53 -0.73 -19.99 6.16
N LEU A 54 -0.03 -19.77 5.05
CA LEU A 54 0.31 -20.79 4.06
C LEU A 54 1.75 -21.29 4.22
N GLY A 55 2.65 -20.44 4.72
CA GLY A 55 4.04 -20.80 4.97
C GLY A 55 4.85 -19.67 5.60
N ALA A 56 5.98 -20.01 6.19
CA ALA A 56 6.93 -19.09 6.80
C ALA A 56 8.36 -19.50 6.46
N GLY A 57 9.26 -18.52 6.34
CA GLY A 57 10.69 -18.74 6.11
C GLY A 57 11.51 -17.50 6.43
N GLY A 58 12.81 -17.52 6.14
CA GLY A 58 13.73 -16.42 6.47
C GLY A 58 13.35 -15.05 5.91
N PHE A 59 12.58 -15.02 4.81
CA PHE A 59 12.17 -13.79 4.13
C PHE A 59 10.77 -13.29 4.50
N GLY A 60 10.11 -13.91 5.48
CA GLY A 60 8.77 -13.52 5.92
C GLY A 60 7.74 -14.64 5.96
N LYS A 61 6.47 -14.23 6.00
CA LYS A 61 5.30 -15.10 6.08
C LYS A 61 4.40 -14.93 4.86
N VAL A 62 3.81 -16.00 4.37
CA VAL A 62 2.85 -16.01 3.26
C VAL A 62 1.47 -16.36 3.78
N TYR A 63 0.48 -15.55 3.48
CA TYR A 63 -0.90 -15.71 3.94
C TYR A 63 -1.86 -15.88 2.77
N LYS A 64 -2.87 -16.73 2.94
CA LYS A 64 -4.04 -16.79 2.08
C LYS A 64 -4.83 -15.49 2.23
N GLY A 65 -5.29 -14.95 1.12
CA GLY A 65 -6.24 -13.85 1.13
C GLY A 65 -7.24 -13.95 -0.02
N GLU A 66 -8.33 -13.20 0.11
CA GLU A 66 -9.34 -13.05 -0.92
C GLU A 66 -9.59 -11.57 -1.16
N LEU A 67 -9.38 -11.12 -2.40
CA LEU A 67 -9.64 -9.75 -2.80
C LEU A 67 -11.16 -9.49 -2.86
N PRO A 68 -11.62 -8.21 -2.83
CA PRO A 68 -13.04 -7.89 -2.98
C PRO A 68 -13.68 -8.42 -4.28
N SER A 69 -12.86 -8.74 -5.29
CA SER A 69 -13.29 -9.39 -6.54
C SER A 69 -13.60 -10.89 -6.39
N GLY A 70 -13.37 -11.50 -5.22
CA GLY A 70 -13.43 -12.96 -5.00
C GLY A 70 -12.15 -13.68 -5.45
N THR A 71 -11.16 -12.95 -5.97
CA THR A 71 -9.89 -13.54 -6.42
C THR A 71 -9.08 -14.01 -5.21
N GLN A 72 -8.74 -15.30 -5.19
CA GLN A 72 -7.84 -15.88 -4.20
C GLN A 72 -6.39 -15.46 -4.49
N VAL A 73 -5.68 -15.03 -3.45
CA VAL A 73 -4.29 -14.54 -3.54
C VAL A 73 -3.44 -15.11 -2.42
N ALA A 74 -2.12 -15.16 -2.66
CA ALA A 74 -1.12 -15.40 -1.63
C ALA A 74 -0.36 -14.08 -1.35
N VAL A 75 -0.50 -13.55 -0.14
CA VAL A 75 0.13 -12.30 0.27
C VAL A 75 1.39 -12.62 1.08
N LYS A 76 2.56 -12.32 0.52
CA LYS A 76 3.85 -12.43 1.24
C LYS A 76 4.12 -11.14 2.02
N ARG A 77 4.18 -11.25 3.34
CA ARG A 77 4.61 -10.18 4.24
C ARG A 77 6.10 -10.38 4.54
N VAL A 78 6.93 -9.55 3.89
CA VAL A 78 8.38 -9.56 4.05
C VAL A 78 8.79 -9.01 5.41
N TYR A 79 9.84 -9.57 6.01
CA TYR A 79 10.50 -8.94 7.15
C TYR A 79 11.28 -7.72 6.65
N HIS A 80 11.31 -6.67 7.47
CA HIS A 80 12.25 -5.57 7.22
C HIS A 80 13.60 -6.09 7.72
N ASP A 81 14.53 -6.36 6.80
CA ASP A 81 15.92 -6.58 7.19
C ASP A 81 16.42 -5.28 7.82
N ALA A 82 16.57 -5.27 9.15
CA ALA A 82 17.47 -4.36 9.83
C ALA A 82 18.88 -4.98 9.72
N GLY A 83 19.41 -4.99 8.49
CA GLY A 83 20.81 -5.28 8.21
C GLY A 83 21.60 -3.98 8.17
#